data_AF-R7SS35-F1
#
_entry.id   AF-R7SS35-F1
#
_cell.length_a   1.000
_cell.length_b   1.000
_cell.length_c   1.000
_cell.angle_alpha   90.00
_cell.angle_beta   90.00
_cell.angle_gamma   90.00
#
_symmetry.space_group_name_H-M   'P 1'
#
loop_
_entity.id
_entity.type
_entity.pdbx_description
1 polymer ?
#
loop_
_entity_poly.entity_id
_entity_poly.type
_entity_poly.pdbx_seq_one_letter_code
_entity_poly.pdbx_strand_id
1 'polypeptide(L)'
;LQPLLVLARGVDTIIAIDAPADTSDNFAAGLDLISTQARVQLFPGTYFFPPVPNTTDVYLSQNLTRRPTFFGCNSSAASDEPFVIYIANGGPPLGQAPVTNTPTFQLEYSNGELGAMLDQTFGMATGPEKDPDWPACLACAMVCSVRALVLARVADTESGP
;
A
#
# COMPACT_ATOMS: atom_id res chain seq x y z
N LEU A 1 7.24 -6.52 -2.32
CA LEU A 1 7.85 -5.29 -1.71
C LEU A 1 9.33 -5.41 -1.34
N GLN A 2 9.87 -6.61 -1.08
CA GLN A 2 11.18 -6.82 -0.43
C GLN A 2 12.37 -5.93 -0.86
N PRO A 3 12.64 -5.64 -2.15
CA PRO A 3 13.75 -4.77 -2.51
C PRO A 3 13.65 -3.39 -1.84
N LEU A 4 12.45 -2.82 -1.71
CA LEU A 4 12.28 -1.47 -1.16
C LEU A 4 12.44 -1.40 0.36
N LEU A 5 12.57 -2.55 1.04
CA LEU A 5 12.60 -2.65 2.50
C LEU A 5 14.02 -2.68 3.06
N VAL A 6 15.05 -2.59 2.21
CA VAL A 6 16.46 -2.59 2.63
C VAL A 6 16.82 -1.22 3.20
N LEU A 7 17.28 -1.16 4.45
CA LEU A 7 17.59 0.09 5.15
C LEU A 7 18.58 0.99 4.38
N ALA A 8 19.62 0.38 3.77
CA ALA A 8 20.63 1.11 3.00
C ALA A 8 20.07 1.87 1.78
N ARG A 9 18.83 1.57 1.33
CA ARG A 9 18.18 2.33 0.26
C ARG A 9 17.57 3.65 0.73
N GLY A 10 17.39 3.84 2.04
CA GLY A 10 16.83 5.06 2.61
C GLY A 10 15.45 5.39 2.04
N VAL A 11 14.60 4.39 1.85
CA VAL A 11 13.24 4.58 1.33
C VAL A 11 12.33 5.00 2.48
N ASP A 12 11.82 6.22 2.43
CA ASP A 12 10.94 6.75 3.48
C ASP A 12 9.47 6.35 3.27
N THR A 13 9.05 6.21 2.01
CA THR A 13 7.66 5.94 1.66
C THR A 13 7.55 5.02 0.45
N ILE A 14 6.62 4.06 0.52
CA ILE A 14 6.32 3.09 -0.51
C ILE A 14 4.86 3.23 -0.91
N ILE A 15 4.59 3.46 -2.20
CA ILE A 15 3.26 3.28 -2.76
C ILE A 15 3.16 1.83 -3.24
N ALA A 16 2.43 1.01 -2.49
CA ALA A 16 2.20 -0.40 -2.80
C ALA A 16 0.91 -0.54 -3.61
N ILE A 17 1.05 -0.90 -4.89
CA ILE A 17 -0.07 -1.24 -5.77
C ILE A 17 -0.29 -2.74 -5.72
N ASP A 18 -1.50 -3.16 -5.40
CA ASP A 18 -1.84 -4.56 -5.15
C ASP A 18 -3.03 -5.00 -6.00
N ALA A 19 -2.86 -6.04 -6.82
CA ALA A 19 -3.92 -6.53 -7.71
C ALA A 19 -3.98 -8.07 -7.88
N PRO A 20 -3.82 -8.88 -6.82
CA PRO A 20 -4.05 -10.32 -6.90
C PRO A 20 -5.54 -10.63 -6.98
N ALA A 21 -5.86 -11.81 -7.51
CA ALA A 21 -7.19 -12.40 -7.50
C ALA A 21 -7.36 -13.32 -6.27
N ASP A 22 -7.28 -12.74 -5.07
CA ASP A 22 -7.31 -13.49 -3.79
C ASP A 22 -8.72 -14.01 -3.44
N THR A 23 -9.75 -13.24 -3.78
CA THR A 23 -11.14 -13.56 -3.46
C THR A 23 -11.82 -14.38 -4.56
N SER A 24 -12.98 -14.98 -4.24
CA SER A 24 -13.76 -15.75 -5.22
C SER A 24 -14.29 -14.91 -6.40
N ASP A 25 -14.31 -13.58 -6.25
CA ASP A 25 -14.68 -12.61 -7.27
C ASP A 25 -13.48 -11.90 -7.91
N ASN A 26 -12.25 -12.43 -7.70
CA ASN A 26 -10.97 -11.97 -8.29
C ASN A 26 -10.52 -10.56 -7.86
N PHE A 27 -10.67 -10.23 -6.59
CA PHE A 27 -10.14 -9.01 -5.99
C PHE A 27 -9.06 -9.30 -4.94
N ALA A 28 -8.32 -8.26 -4.58
CA ALA A 28 -7.28 -8.31 -3.56
C ALA A 28 -7.86 -8.43 -2.14
N ALA A 29 -7.23 -9.26 -1.31
CA ALA A 29 -7.59 -9.48 0.09
C ALA A 29 -6.47 -9.09 1.07
N GLY A 30 -5.38 -8.50 0.59
CA GLY A 30 -4.23 -8.07 1.41
C GLY A 30 -3.21 -9.17 1.71
N LEU A 31 -3.31 -10.33 1.03
CA LEU A 31 -2.44 -11.47 1.25
C LEU A 31 -0.95 -11.14 1.00
N ASP A 32 -0.67 -10.25 0.04
CA ASP A 32 0.69 -9.84 -0.32
C ASP A 32 1.38 -9.03 0.78
N LEU A 33 0.63 -8.20 1.51
CA LEU A 33 1.17 -7.47 2.66
C LEU A 33 1.40 -8.39 3.87
N ILE A 34 0.47 -9.31 4.13
CA ILE A 34 0.62 -10.35 5.17
C ILE A 34 1.88 -11.19 4.88
N SER A 35 2.06 -11.61 3.63
CA SER A 35 3.21 -12.38 3.18
C SER A 35 4.51 -11.58 3.28
N THR A 36 4.45 -10.27 2.98
CA THR A 36 5.60 -9.36 3.15
C THR A 36 6.00 -9.25 4.62
N GLN A 37 5.05 -9.03 5.53
CA GLN A 37 5.31 -8.96 6.98
C GLN A 37 5.93 -10.25 7.51
N ALA A 38 5.37 -11.41 7.15
CA ALA A 38 5.91 -12.70 7.55
C ALA A 38 7.33 -12.92 7.02
N ARG A 39 7.62 -12.49 5.78
CA ARG A 39 8.94 -12.62 5.17
C ARG A 39 9.98 -11.75 5.82
N VAL A 40 9.64 -10.53 6.24
CA VAL A 40 10.56 -9.60 6.91
C VAL A 40 11.05 -10.18 8.24
N GLN A 41 10.18 -10.89 8.97
CA GLN A 41 10.54 -11.58 10.22
C GLN A 41 11.62 -12.66 10.04
N LEU A 42 11.80 -13.21 8.83
CA LEU A 42 12.83 -14.20 8.53
C LEU A 42 14.24 -13.59 8.40
N PHE A 43 14.34 -12.27 8.28
CA PHE A 43 15.59 -11.55 8.00
C PHE A 43 15.72 -10.31 8.91
N PRO A 44 15.76 -10.52 10.24
CA PRO A 44 15.84 -9.43 11.21
C PRO A 44 17.10 -8.57 10.95
N GLY A 45 16.94 -7.25 11.07
CA GLY A 45 18.02 -6.28 10.85
C GLY A 45 18.40 -6.03 9.40
N THR A 46 17.82 -6.76 8.42
CA THR A 46 18.06 -6.52 6.99
C THR A 46 16.89 -5.81 6.32
N TYR A 47 15.67 -6.25 6.60
CA TYR A 47 14.45 -5.65 6.06
C TYR A 47 13.59 -5.08 7.18
N PHE A 48 12.94 -3.96 6.90
CA PHE A 48 12.05 -3.26 7.82
C PHE A 48 10.73 -3.01 7.12
N PHE A 49 9.61 -3.28 7.80
CA PHE A 49 8.27 -3.14 7.26
C PHE A 49 7.28 -2.84 8.38
N PRO A 50 6.38 -1.85 8.21
CA PRO A 50 5.45 -1.48 9.26
C PRO A 50 4.49 -2.63 9.59
N PRO A 51 3.95 -2.67 10.83
CA PRO A 51 2.97 -3.66 11.20
C PRO A 51 1.68 -3.48 10.38
N VAL A 52 1.19 -4.58 9.81
CA VAL A 52 -0.06 -4.69 9.08
C VAL A 52 -0.93 -5.80 9.69
N PRO A 53 -2.25 -5.82 9.42
CA PRO A 53 -3.11 -6.90 9.89
C PRO A 53 -2.61 -8.27 9.44
N ASN A 54 -2.79 -9.28 10.29
CA ASN A 54 -2.28 -10.64 10.06
C ASN A 54 -3.23 -11.54 9.25
N THR A 55 -4.48 -11.15 9.05
CA THR A 55 -5.50 -11.98 8.40
C THR A 55 -6.28 -11.17 7.37
N THR A 56 -6.64 -11.83 6.26
CA THR A 56 -7.45 -11.25 5.18
C THR A 56 -8.82 -10.78 5.69
N ASP A 57 -9.40 -11.47 6.67
CA ASP A 57 -10.67 -11.08 7.30
C ASP A 57 -10.64 -9.65 7.85
N VAL A 58 -9.51 -9.21 8.42
CA VAL A 58 -9.38 -7.83 8.91
C VAL A 58 -9.35 -6.83 7.76
N TYR A 59 -8.62 -7.14 6.67
CA TYR A 59 -8.60 -6.30 5.47
C TYR A 59 -9.98 -6.13 4.87
N LEU A 60 -10.72 -7.24 4.72
CA LEU A 60 -12.04 -7.24 4.11
C LEU A 60 -13.08 -6.56 5.01
N SER A 61 -13.13 -6.90 6.30
CA SER A 61 -14.12 -6.32 7.24
C SER A 61 -13.92 -4.83 7.48
N GLN A 62 -12.68 -4.34 7.40
CA GLN A 62 -12.37 -2.90 7.57
C GLN A 62 -12.28 -2.15 6.23
N ASN A 63 -12.58 -2.81 5.11
CA ASN A 63 -12.49 -2.27 3.76
C ASN A 63 -11.11 -1.69 3.40
N LEU A 64 -10.02 -2.29 3.90
CA LEU A 64 -8.66 -1.79 3.68
C LEU A 64 -8.19 -1.98 2.23
N THR A 65 -8.78 -2.92 1.49
CA THR A 65 -8.47 -3.16 0.08
C THR A 65 -9.34 -2.33 -0.88
N ARG A 66 -10.41 -1.70 -0.38
CA ARG A 66 -11.38 -0.93 -1.19
C ARG A 66 -11.12 0.56 -1.23
N ARG A 67 -10.11 1.02 -0.50
CA ARG A 67 -9.69 2.42 -0.43
C ARG A 67 -8.19 2.47 -0.17
N PRO A 68 -7.52 3.59 -0.53
CA PRO A 68 -6.15 3.80 -0.12
C PRO A 68 -6.03 3.70 1.41
N THR A 69 -5.08 2.90 1.88
CA THR A 69 -4.85 2.64 3.30
C THR A 69 -3.41 2.96 3.64
N PHE A 70 -3.20 3.59 4.79
CA PHE A 70 -1.88 3.99 5.26
C PHE A 70 -1.41 3.09 6.40
N PHE A 71 -0.19 2.56 6.28
CA PHE A 71 0.47 1.76 7.31
C PHE A 71 1.78 2.43 7.74
N GLY A 72 2.10 2.32 9.03
CA GLY A 72 3.29 2.95 9.60
C GLY A 72 3.09 4.40 10.07
N CYS A 73 1.86 4.84 10.36
CA CYS A 73 1.66 6.16 10.99
C CYS A 73 2.22 6.26 12.42
N ASN A 74 2.33 5.11 13.10
CA ASN A 74 2.77 5.02 14.50
C ASN A 74 4.13 4.34 14.65
N SER A 75 4.81 4.01 13.54
CA SER A 75 6.20 3.55 13.62
C SER A 75 7.02 4.71 14.16
N SER A 76 7.60 4.53 15.34
CA SER A 76 8.63 5.45 15.82
C SER A 76 9.74 5.45 14.78
N ALA A 77 10.35 6.59 14.49
CA ALA A 77 11.47 6.63 13.55
C ALA A 77 12.67 5.74 13.96
N ALA A 78 12.73 5.29 15.22
CA ALA A 78 13.63 4.24 15.70
C ALA A 78 13.34 2.84 15.11
N SER A 79 12.20 2.61 14.45
CA SER A 79 11.88 1.33 13.82
C SER A 79 12.41 1.23 12.38
N ASP A 80 12.90 2.33 11.78
CA ASP A 80 13.43 2.38 10.41
C ASP A 80 12.47 1.82 9.32
N GLU A 81 11.19 1.68 9.66
CA GLU A 81 10.15 1.12 8.79
C GLU A 81 9.64 2.18 7.81
N PRO A 82 9.55 1.87 6.51
CA PRO A 82 9.00 2.79 5.53
C PRO A 82 7.50 3.00 5.77
N PHE A 83 7.02 4.21 5.52
CA PHE A 83 5.58 4.48 5.45
C PHE A 83 4.99 3.81 4.21
N VAL A 84 3.92 3.04 4.35
CA VAL A 84 3.33 2.29 3.23
C VAL A 84 1.95 2.85 2.90
N ILE A 85 1.80 3.33 1.67
CA ILE A 85 0.53 3.76 1.07
C ILE A 85 0.05 2.59 0.22
N TYR A 86 -0.95 1.87 0.70
CA TYR A 86 -1.51 0.70 0.07
C TYR A 86 -2.71 1.06 -0.79
N ILE A 87 -2.62 0.79 -2.09
CA ILE A 87 -3.68 0.97 -3.07
C ILE A 87 -3.95 -0.39 -3.68
N ALA A 88 -5.10 -0.97 -3.40
CA ALA A 88 -5.43 -2.31 -3.82
C ALA A 88 -6.63 -2.36 -4.76
N ASN A 89 -6.63 -3.36 -5.63
CA ASN A 89 -7.79 -3.78 -6.41
C ASN A 89 -8.73 -4.62 -5.55
N GLY A 90 -9.32 -4.04 -4.50
CA GLY A 90 -10.27 -4.73 -3.62
C GLY A 90 -11.75 -4.58 -4.02
N GLY A 91 -12.02 -3.86 -5.12
CA GLY A 91 -13.37 -3.57 -5.61
C GLY A 91 -13.41 -2.34 -6.50
N PRO A 92 -14.51 -2.14 -7.25
CA PRO A 92 -14.69 -0.94 -8.07
C PRO A 92 -14.89 0.31 -7.19
N PRO A 93 -14.54 1.50 -7.70
CA PRO A 93 -14.93 2.76 -7.09
C PRO A 93 -16.44 2.84 -6.83
N LEU A 94 -16.85 3.58 -5.79
CA LEU A 94 -18.23 3.63 -5.31
C LEU A 94 -19.24 4.00 -6.42
N GLY A 95 -20.05 3.03 -6.82
CA GLY A 95 -21.13 3.21 -7.80
C GLY A 95 -20.77 2.76 -9.23
N GLN A 96 -19.57 2.22 -9.44
CA GLN A 96 -19.17 1.61 -10.71
C GLN A 96 -19.36 0.08 -10.69
N ALA A 97 -19.52 -0.49 -11.88
CA ALA A 97 -19.45 -1.94 -12.06
C ALA A 97 -17.99 -2.42 -12.01
N PRO A 98 -17.72 -3.63 -11.52
CA PRO A 98 -16.38 -4.19 -11.52
C PRO A 98 -15.94 -4.51 -12.95
N VAL A 99 -14.77 -4.00 -13.35
CA VAL A 99 -14.14 -4.31 -14.65
C VAL A 99 -12.68 -4.75 -14.51
N THR A 100 -12.07 -4.55 -13.35
CA THR A 100 -10.68 -4.95 -13.04
C THR A 100 -10.56 -6.32 -12.36
N ASN A 101 -11.67 -7.06 -12.19
CA ASN A 101 -11.72 -8.33 -11.46
C ASN A 101 -11.50 -9.54 -12.37
N THR A 102 -10.47 -9.46 -13.18
CA THR A 102 -10.14 -10.46 -14.18
C THR A 102 -9.29 -11.56 -13.53
N PRO A 103 -9.46 -12.83 -13.90
CA PRO A 103 -8.69 -13.91 -13.31
C PRO A 103 -7.22 -13.84 -13.76
N THR A 104 -6.29 -14.26 -12.89
CA THR A 104 -4.84 -14.22 -13.14
C THR A 104 -4.42 -14.87 -14.47
N PHE A 105 -5.14 -15.89 -14.93
CA PHE A 105 -4.83 -16.63 -16.15
C PHE A 105 -5.53 -16.08 -17.41
N GLN A 106 -6.25 -14.96 -17.32
CA GLN A 106 -6.72 -14.24 -18.50
C GLN A 106 -5.58 -13.43 -19.10
N LEU A 107 -5.08 -13.92 -20.24
CA LEU A 107 -3.95 -13.32 -20.96
C LEU A 107 -4.38 -12.46 -22.15
N GLU A 108 -5.66 -12.53 -22.54
CA GLU A 108 -6.24 -11.80 -23.66
C GLU A 108 -7.35 -10.88 -23.18
N TYR A 109 -7.35 -9.66 -23.70
CA TYR A 109 -8.32 -8.61 -23.40
C TYR A 109 -8.74 -7.94 -24.70
N SER A 110 -10.03 -7.70 -24.87
CA SER A 110 -10.51 -6.82 -25.93
C SER A 110 -10.10 -5.37 -25.65
N ASN A 111 -10.04 -4.55 -26.70
CA ASN A 111 -9.75 -3.11 -26.54
C ASN A 111 -10.75 -2.41 -25.61
N GLY A 112 -12.02 -2.85 -25.60
CA GLY A 112 -13.06 -2.31 -24.73
C GLY A 112 -12.81 -2.65 -23.26
N GLU A 113 -12.47 -3.90 -22.96
CA GLU A 113 -12.10 -4.32 -21.59
C GLU A 113 -10.85 -3.60 -21.11
N LEU A 114 -9.83 -3.49 -21.95
CA LEU A 114 -8.60 -2.77 -21.61
C LEU A 114 -8.87 -1.29 -21.29
N GLY A 115 -9.67 -0.61 -22.13
CA GLY A 115 -10.04 0.78 -21.88
C GLY A 115 -10.79 0.94 -20.55
N ALA A 116 -11.78 0.09 -20.31
CA ALA A 116 -12.56 0.13 -19.06
C ALA A 116 -11.68 -0.13 -17.82
N MET A 117 -10.75 -1.09 -17.90
CA MET A 117 -9.80 -1.36 -16.80
C MET A 117 -8.89 -0.16 -16.52
N LEU A 118 -8.36 0.49 -17.57
CA LEU A 118 -7.49 1.65 -17.40
C LEU A 118 -8.25 2.84 -16.80
N ASP A 119 -9.46 3.12 -17.26
CA ASP A 119 -10.31 4.19 -16.73
C ASP A 119 -10.66 3.94 -15.24
N GLN A 120 -11.02 2.70 -14.90
CA GLN A 120 -11.32 2.34 -13.51
C GLN A 120 -10.07 2.40 -12.63
N THR A 121 -8.92 1.92 -13.10
CA THR A 121 -7.65 1.98 -12.37
C THR A 121 -7.19 3.41 -12.14
N PHE A 122 -7.40 4.29 -13.13
CA PHE A 122 -7.15 5.73 -12.98
C PHE A 122 -8.00 6.30 -11.84
N GLY A 123 -9.31 6.05 -11.87
CA GLY A 123 -10.23 6.49 -10.81
C GLY A 123 -9.96 5.87 -9.43
N MET A 124 -9.27 4.73 -9.34
CA MET A 124 -8.80 4.19 -8.07
C MET A 124 -7.54 4.91 -7.57
N ALA A 125 -6.59 5.22 -8.45
CA ALA A 125 -5.28 5.77 -8.10
C ALA A 125 -5.31 7.28 -7.85
N THR A 126 -6.07 8.05 -8.64
CA THR A 126 -6.19 9.51 -8.49
C THR A 126 -7.16 9.93 -7.39
N GLY A 127 -7.54 8.97 -6.54
CA GLY A 127 -8.53 9.12 -5.50
C GLY A 127 -9.89 8.71 -6.03
N PRO A 128 -10.76 8.11 -5.19
CA PRO A 128 -12.13 7.89 -5.57
C PRO A 128 -12.67 9.25 -6.03
N GLU A 129 -13.34 9.32 -7.17
CA GLU A 129 -13.91 10.54 -7.80
C GLU A 129 -14.72 11.44 -6.84
N LYS A 130 -14.98 10.94 -5.62
CA LYS A 130 -15.71 11.53 -4.50
C LYS A 130 -14.82 12.13 -3.40
N ASP A 131 -13.48 12.04 -3.47
CA ASP A 131 -12.55 12.64 -2.50
C ASP A 131 -11.69 13.73 -3.17
N PRO A 132 -12.15 15.00 -3.16
CA PRO A 132 -11.41 16.11 -3.75
C PRO A 132 -10.11 16.42 -2.99
N ASP A 133 -10.00 16.00 -1.73
CA ASP A 133 -8.84 16.26 -0.88
C ASP A 133 -7.76 15.18 -1.03
N TRP A 134 -8.02 14.09 -1.77
CA TRP A 134 -7.08 12.98 -1.95
C TRP A 134 -5.66 13.42 -2.33
N PRO A 135 -5.42 14.33 -3.31
CA PRO A 135 -4.08 14.78 -3.65
C PRO A 135 -3.38 15.49 -2.48
N ALA A 136 -4.13 16.29 -1.71
CA ALA A 136 -3.60 16.98 -0.54
C ALA A 136 -3.31 16.00 0.60
N CYS A 137 -4.21 15.04 0.85
CA CYS A 137 -4.02 13.97 1.83
C CYS A 137 -2.79 13.12 1.50
N LEU A 138 -2.62 12.73 0.24
CA LEU A 138 -1.46 11.98 -0.23
C LEU A 138 -0.15 12.77 -0.03
N ALA A 139 -0.14 14.06 -0.39
CA ALA A 139 1.02 14.92 -0.17
C ALA A 139 1.34 15.09 1.32
N CYS A 140 0.33 15.33 2.16
CA CYS A 140 0.49 15.43 3.61
C CYS A 140 1.04 14.14 4.22
N ALA A 141 0.56 12.98 3.78
CA ALA A 141 1.03 11.68 4.25
C ALA A 141 2.53 11.48 3.95
N MET A 142 2.96 11.82 2.73
CA MET A 142 4.38 11.76 2.34
C MET A 142 5.27 12.77 3.08
N VAL A 143 4.78 13.98 3.33
CA VAL A 143 5.57 14.99 4.06
C VAL A 143 5.68 14.66 5.55
N CYS A 144 4.59 14.17 6.16
CA CYS A 144 4.59 13.78 7.57
C CYS A 144 5.54 12.60 7.84
N SER A 145 5.58 11.60 6.94
CA SER A 145 6.51 10.47 7.08
C SER A 145 7.97 10.93 7.04
N VAL A 146 8.33 11.77 6.05
CA VAL A 146 9.70 12.31 5.92
C VAL A 146 10.08 13.17 7.13
N ARG A 147 9.19 14.03 7.62
CA ARG A 147 9.48 14.86 8.81
C ARG A 147 9.76 14.03 10.05
N ALA A 148 8.97 12.98 10.30
CA ALA A 148 9.18 12.10 11.44
C ALA A 148 10.57 11.42 11.38
N LEU A 149 10.99 10.97 10.19
CA LEU A 149 12.28 10.33 9.98
C LEU A 149 13.47 11.30 10.11
N VAL A 150 13.36 12.50 9.53
CA VAL A 150 14.43 13.52 9.63
C VAL A 150 14.66 13.95 11.07
N LEU A 151 13.59 14.22 11.83
CA LEU A 151 13.71 14.66 13.22
C LEU A 151 14.40 13.61 14.09
N ALA A 152 14.14 12.32 13.86
CA ALA A 152 14.78 11.26 14.61
C ALA A 152 16.24 11.03 14.23
N ARG A 153 16.58 11.09 12.94
CA ARG A 153 17.98 11.03 12.51
C ARG A 153 18.81 12.19 13.08
N VAL A 154 18.22 13.38 13.18
CA VAL A 154 18.86 14.53 13.84
C VAL A 154 19.04 14.26 15.33
N ALA A 155 18.02 13.73 16.02
CA ALA A 155 18.12 13.37 17.44
C ALA A 155 19.18 12.28 17.70
N ASP A 156 19.34 11.29 16.82
CA ASP A 156 20.38 10.26 16.91
C ASP A 156 21.78 10.84 16.70
N THR A 157 21.93 11.87 15.85
CA THR A 157 23.22 12.58 15.69
C THR A 157 23.57 13.48 16.87
N GLU A 158 22.59 14.01 17.60
CA GLU A 158 22.82 14.86 18.79
C GLU A 158 23.04 14.04 20.08
N SER A 159 22.81 12.73 20.06
CA SER A 159 22.92 11.83 21.21
C SER A 159 24.12 10.87 21.17
N GLY A 160 25.01 10.99 20.19
CA GLY A 160 26.32 10.33 20.18
C GLY A 160 27.34 11.00 21.13
N PRO A 161 28.35 10.27 21.64
CA PRO A 161 29.34 10.78 22.58
C PRO A 161 30.25 11.89 22.02
#